data_AF-A0AA96N2W1-F1
#
_entry.id   AF-A0AA96N2W1-F1
#
_cell.length_a   1.000
_cell.length_b   1.000
_cell.length_c   1.000
_cell.angle_alpha   90.00
_cell.angle_beta   90.00
_cell.angle_gamma   90.00
#
_symmetry.space_group_name_H-M   'P 1'
#
loop_
_entity.id
_entity.type
_entity.pdbx_description
1 polymer ?
#
loop_
_entity_poly.entity_id
_entity_poly.type
_entity_poly.pdbx_seq_one_letter_code
_entity_poly.pdbx_strand_id
1 'polypeptide(L)' 'MKLSHLSDKLLIRAYKQAKKINLDKEFVYMLEKEIYKRNLSTKDEAR' A
#
# COMPACT_ATOMS: atom_id res chain seq x y z
N MET A 1 10.98 2.68 10.58
CA MET A 1 9.51 2.93 10.56
C MET A 1 8.82 1.62 10.22
N LYS A 2 7.88 1.11 11.02
CA LYS A 2 7.16 -0.15 10.72
C LYS A 2 5.84 0.16 10.02
N LEU A 3 5.57 -0.50 8.90
CA LEU A 3 4.31 -0.36 8.14
C LEU A 3 3.08 -0.74 8.98
N SER A 4 3.27 -1.55 10.03
CA SER A 4 2.25 -1.95 11.00
C SER A 4 1.54 -0.78 11.69
N HIS A 5 2.13 0.42 11.72
CA HIS A 5 1.52 1.59 12.36
C HIS A 5 0.71 2.47 11.38
N LEU A 6 0.78 2.19 10.08
CA LEU A 6 -0.04 2.90 9.11
C LEU A 6 -1.49 2.45 9.24
N SER A 7 -2.43 3.40 9.21
CA SER A 7 -3.83 3.07 9.00
C SER A 7 -4.04 2.45 7.63
N ASP A 8 -5.06 1.62 7.48
CA ASP A 8 -5.31 0.90 6.23
C ASP A 8 -5.52 1.85 5.04
N LYS A 9 -6.22 2.98 5.26
CA LYS A 9 -6.38 4.05 4.27
C LYS A 9 -5.05 4.65 3.84
N LEU A 10 -4.15 4.91 4.79
CA LEU A 10 -2.84 5.48 4.50
C LEU A 10 -1.93 4.48 3.79
N LEU A 11 -1.97 3.21 4.18
CA LEU A 11 -1.22 2.12 3.54
C LEU A 11 -1.62 1.94 2.07
N ILE A 12 -2.93 1.91 1.77
CA ILE A 12 -3.44 1.83 0.40
C ILE A 12 -3.04 3.06 -0.42
N ARG A 13 -3.17 4.26 0.16
CA ARG A 13 -2.77 5.52 -0.50
C ARG A 13 -1.27 5.52 -0.82
N ALA A 14 -0.43 5.11 0.13
CA ALA A 14 1.02 5.03 -0.04
C ALA A 14 1.39 4.05 -1.18
N TYR A 15 0.76 2.87 -1.22
CA TYR A 15 0.98 1.90 -2.30
C TYR A 15 0.63 2.46 -3.68
N LYS A 16 -0.54 3.11 -3.81
CA LYS A 16 -0.97 3.72 -5.08
C LYS A 16 -0.05 4.85 -5.53
N GLN A 17 0.36 5.71 -4.60
CA GLN A 17 1.30 6.78 -4.90
C GLN A 17 2.66 6.24 -5.30
N ALA A 18 3.19 5.25 -4.57
CA ALA A 18 4.47 4.62 -4.86
C ALA A 18 4.50 3.99 -6.26
N LYS A 19 3.42 3.31 -6.66
CA LYS A 19 3.27 2.81 -8.04
C LYS A 19 3.18 3.93 -9.07
N LYS A 20 2.44 5.00 -8.78
CA LYS A 20 2.25 6.13 -9.71
C LYS A 20 3.56 6.86 -10.02
N ILE A 21 4.44 7.03 -9.04
CA ILE A 21 5.70 7.76 -9.21
C ILE A 21 6.89 6.85 -9.55
N ASN A 22 6.66 5.56 -9.82
CA ASN A 22 7.70 4.57 -10.06
C ASN A 22 8.78 4.57 -8.97
N LEU A 23 8.34 4.59 -7.71
CA LEU A 23 9.23 4.41 -6.57
C LEU A 23 9.91 3.03 -6.62
N ASP A 24 10.95 2.89 -5.82
CA ASP A 24 11.72 1.66 -5.73
C ASP A 24 10.83 0.41 -5.57
N LYS A 25 11.18 -0.64 -6.32
CA LYS A 25 10.36 -1.86 -6.40
C LYS A 25 10.32 -2.61 -5.08
N GLU A 26 11.38 -2.57 -4.29
CA GLU A 26 11.43 -3.19 -2.97
C GLU A 26 10.47 -2.46 -2.02
N PHE A 27 10.43 -1.13 -2.08
CA PHE A 27 9.47 -0.34 -1.31
C PHE A 27 8.02 -0.63 -1.70
N VAL A 28 7.70 -0.70 -2.99
CA VAL A 28 6.36 -1.06 -3.47
C VAL A 28 5.97 -2.46 -2.99
N TYR A 29 6.91 -3.41 -3.05
CA TYR A 29 6.69 -4.79 -2.62
C TYR A 29 6.44 -4.91 -1.10
N MET A 30 7.14 -4.11 -0.28
CA MET A 30 6.89 -4.05 1.16
C MET A 30 5.46 -3.59 1.48
N LEU A 31 4.97 -2.58 0.76
CA LEU A 31 3.60 -2.10 0.91
C LEU A 31 2.58 -3.16 0.47
N GLU A 32 2.82 -3.82 -0.66
CA GLU A 32 1.97 -4.87 -1.19
C GLU A 32 1.85 -6.07 -0.23
N LYS A 33 2.97 -6.49 0.37
CA LYS A 33 2.99 -7.55 1.38
C LYS A 33 2.15 -7.19 2.61
N GLU A 34 2.26 -5.97 3.10
CA GLU A 34 1.50 -5.54 4.27
C GLU A 34 0.00 -5.41 3.96
N ILE A 35 -0.35 -4.94 2.77
CA ILE A 35 -1.75 -4.90 2.28
C ILE A 35 -2.33 -6.31 2.20
N TYR A 36 -1.59 -7.25 1.60
CA TYR A 36 -2.00 -8.66 1.50
C TYR A 36 -2.16 -9.29 2.89
N LYS A 37 -1.20 -9.05 3.79
CA LYS A 37 -1.23 -9.57 5.17
C LYS A 37 -2.46 -9.09 5.96
N ARG A 38 -2.93 -7.88 5.70
CA ARG A 38 -4.12 -7.30 6.34
C ARG A 38 -5.43 -7.58 5.59
N ASN A 39 -5.36 -8.33 4.49
CA ASN A 39 -6.49 -8.62 3.63
C ASN A 39 -7.20 -7.34 3.11
N LEU A 40 -6.42 -6.30 2.80
CA LEU A 40 -6.96 -5.03 2.32
C LEU A 40 -7.17 -5.05 0.81
N SER A 41 -8.34 -4.58 0.36
CA SER A 41 -8.59 -4.38 -1.06
C SER A 41 -7.91 -3.11 -1.55
N THR A 42 -7.05 -3.24 -2.57
CA THR A 42 -6.48 -2.08 -3.28
C THR A 42 -7.38 -1.54 -4.38
N LYS A 43 -8.45 -2.28 -4.72
CA LYS A 43 -9.49 -1.77 -5.61
C LYS A 43 -10.20 -0.67 -4.83
N ASP A 44 -10.01 0.57 -5.26
CA ASP A 44 -10.98 1.60 -4.91
C ASP A 44 -12.33 1.06 -5.38
N GLU A 45 -13.28 0.90 -4.46
CA GLU A 45 -14.67 0.92 -4.88
C GLU A 45 -14.91 2.30 -5.47
N ALA A 46 -14.71 2.39 -6.79
CA ALA A 46 -15.27 3.46 -7.58
C ALA A 46 -16.79 3.33 -7.46
N ARG A 47 -17.37 4.10 -6.54
CA ARG A 47 -18.81 4.36 -6.53
C ARG A 47 -19.04 5.83 -6.26
#